data_AF-A0A2P2C5Y0-F1
#
_entry.id   AF-A0A2P2C5Y0-F1
#
_cell.length_a   1.000
_cell.length_b   1.000
_cell.length_c   1.000
_cell.angle_alpha   90.00
_cell.angle_beta   90.00
_cell.angle_gamma   90.00
#
_symmetry.space_group_name_H-M   'P 1'
#
loop_
_entity.id
_entity.type
_entity.pdbx_description
1 polymer ?
#
loop_
_entity_poly.entity_id
_entity_poly.type
_entity_poly.pdbx_seq_one_letter_code
_entity_poly.pdbx_strand_id
1 'polypeptide(L)'
;MTTSPTRLLVLGGGTAGTMVANKVHKVLPDWDVTLVDRDDVHDYQPGYLFMPFGMNTPAQVRRSKRQFIDPATRIVTGEVDRVDADGRRVALEDGTFLDYDYLVIASGTTPRPDQTPGMLGDEWHKSVNEFYTFEGSLALRDNLAAFEGGRLVVHITELPFKCPVAPLEFTFLADDWLRQHGLRERTELVFVTPLDGAFTKPVASRELGHALEERDVTVETDFMVESVDQEARVLRSYDEREVPYDLLVTVPLNMGADFVERSGLGDELNYVTVDKHTMQYLPQGDRRAHPEIFALGDAANLPTSKAGSVAHFSVEVFIDNLVQLAHGRPMTHSFDGHANCFVESGHGKALLLDFNYETEPLTGTFPVPGVGPLRLLKESRVNHLSKLAFRHIYWNALLPGRPLGLKPQMSMAGKHPEGPPAAVSASMREE
;
A
#
# COMPACT_ATOMS: atom_id res chain seq x y z
N MET A 1 34.98 4.41 30.29
CA MET A 1 33.68 5.11 30.28
C MET A 1 32.76 4.29 29.41
N THR A 2 31.78 3.60 30.00
CA THR A 2 30.76 2.88 29.22
C THR A 2 29.85 3.93 28.60
N THR A 3 30.02 4.19 27.31
CA THR A 3 29.08 5.00 26.54
C THR A 3 27.72 4.32 26.60
N SER A 4 26.66 5.07 26.95
CA SER A 4 25.30 4.55 26.87
C SER A 4 25.04 4.02 25.46
N PRO A 5 24.30 2.91 25.32
CA PRO A 5 23.95 2.36 24.01
C PRO A 5 23.17 3.40 23.18
N THR A 6 23.40 3.38 21.87
CA THR A 6 22.65 4.23 20.92
C THR A 6 21.19 3.81 20.89
N ARG A 7 20.27 4.76 20.98
CA ARG A 7 18.83 4.51 21.05
C ARG A 7 18.17 4.70 19.70
N LEU A 8 17.61 3.62 19.16
CA LEU A 8 16.72 3.66 18.01
C LEU A 8 15.26 3.57 18.48
N LEU A 9 14.48 4.60 18.17
CA LEU A 9 13.04 4.61 18.39
C LEU A 9 12.30 4.37 17.07
N VAL A 10 11.39 3.40 17.05
CA VAL A 10 10.55 3.05 15.90
C VAL A 10 9.09 3.31 16.25
N LEU A 11 8.41 4.16 15.48
CA LEU A 11 6.99 4.47 15.64
C LEU A 11 6.17 3.67 14.63
N GLY A 12 5.42 2.68 15.09
CA GLY A 12 4.60 1.78 14.27
C GLY A 12 5.21 0.38 14.15
N GLY A 13 4.49 -0.62 14.67
CA GLY A 13 4.77 -2.05 14.62
C GLY A 13 4.11 -2.79 13.45
N GLY A 14 3.85 -2.08 12.35
CA GLY A 14 3.43 -2.68 11.07
C GLY A 14 4.59 -3.38 10.35
N THR A 15 4.44 -3.60 9.05
CA THR A 15 5.42 -4.31 8.21
C THR A 15 6.82 -3.68 8.30
N ALA A 16 6.94 -2.38 8.01
CA ALA A 16 8.22 -1.68 7.96
C ALA A 16 8.92 -1.65 9.33
N GLY A 17 8.20 -1.20 10.38
CA GLY A 17 8.79 -1.06 11.72
C GLY A 17 9.21 -2.39 12.33
N THR A 18 8.43 -3.47 12.13
CA THR A 18 8.81 -4.82 12.56
C THR A 18 10.09 -5.29 11.85
N MET A 19 10.20 -5.10 10.53
CA MET A 19 11.42 -5.44 9.79
C MET A 19 12.64 -4.64 10.27
N VAL A 20 12.48 -3.35 10.51
CA VAL A 20 13.55 -2.49 11.04
C VAL A 20 14.03 -2.99 12.39
N ALA A 21 13.11 -3.16 13.35
CA ALA A 21 13.46 -3.61 14.70
C ALA A 21 14.25 -4.93 14.66
N ASN A 22 13.81 -5.89 13.85
CA ASN A 22 14.45 -7.19 13.73
C ASN A 22 15.80 -7.17 12.99
N LYS A 23 15.93 -6.32 11.97
CA LYS A 23 17.17 -6.27 11.16
C LYS A 23 18.26 -5.52 11.89
N VAL A 24 17.93 -4.48 12.65
CA VAL A 24 18.91 -3.68 13.42
C VAL A 24 19.68 -4.55 14.40
N HIS A 25 19.01 -5.44 15.14
CA HIS A 25 19.68 -6.38 16.05
C HIS A 25 20.74 -7.27 15.39
N LYS A 26 20.63 -7.52 14.07
CA LYS A 26 21.58 -8.35 13.32
C LYS A 26 22.83 -7.58 12.89
N VAL A 27 22.71 -6.27 12.68
CA VAL A 27 23.77 -5.44 12.09
C VAL A 27 24.37 -4.41 13.06
N LEU A 28 23.64 -4.05 14.11
CA LEU A 28 23.99 -3.09 15.15
C LEU A 28 23.56 -3.65 16.53
N PRO A 29 24.16 -4.77 16.99
CA PRO A 29 23.70 -5.49 18.19
C PRO A 29 23.87 -4.72 19.50
N ASP A 30 24.68 -3.65 19.52
CA ASP A 30 24.91 -2.80 20.70
C ASP A 30 23.91 -1.64 20.82
N TRP A 31 22.90 -1.56 19.93
CA TRP A 31 21.88 -0.52 19.94
C TRP A 31 20.65 -0.93 20.74
N ASP A 32 20.12 0.01 21.51
CA ASP A 32 18.84 -0.14 22.22
C ASP A 32 17.68 0.20 21.28
N VAL A 33 16.89 -0.81 20.92
CA VAL A 33 15.72 -0.63 20.04
C VAL A 33 14.43 -0.57 20.87
N THR A 34 13.70 0.53 20.73
CA THR A 34 12.33 0.67 21.27
C THR A 34 11.34 0.79 20.12
N LEU A 35 10.28 -0.01 20.15
CA LEU A 35 9.17 0.04 19.19
C LEU A 35 7.90 0.48 19.91
N VAL A 36 7.25 1.51 19.39
CA VAL A 36 5.99 2.05 19.90
C VAL A 36 4.86 1.69 18.94
N ASP A 37 3.78 1.12 19.47
CA ASP A 37 2.54 0.89 18.71
C ASP A 37 1.33 0.97 19.65
N ARG A 38 0.16 1.29 19.13
CA ARG A 38 -1.06 1.43 19.92
C ARG A 38 -1.58 0.13 20.52
N ASP A 39 -1.30 -1.00 19.85
CA ASP A 39 -1.79 -2.31 20.26
C ASP A 39 -0.84 -3.45 19.85
N ASP A 40 -1.19 -4.70 20.20
CA ASP A 40 -0.45 -5.90 19.82
C ASP A 40 -1.00 -6.57 18.54
N VAL A 41 -1.83 -5.88 17.74
CA VAL A 41 -2.48 -6.45 16.55
C VAL A 41 -1.62 -6.21 15.29
N HIS A 42 -1.18 -7.28 14.65
CA HIS A 42 -0.50 -7.24 13.37
C HIS A 42 -1.40 -7.78 12.26
N ASP A 43 -1.65 -6.95 11.26
CA ASP A 43 -2.48 -7.29 10.11
C ASP A 43 -1.66 -7.48 8.83
N TYR A 44 -1.80 -8.67 8.22
CA TYR A 44 -1.45 -8.90 6.83
C TYR A 44 -2.54 -8.31 5.93
N GLN A 45 -2.49 -6.99 5.75
CA GLN A 45 -3.49 -6.21 5.01
C GLN A 45 -3.75 -6.67 3.56
N PRO A 46 -2.78 -7.23 2.80
CA PRO A 46 -3.11 -7.81 1.48
C PRO A 46 -4.14 -8.94 1.55
N GLY A 47 -4.31 -9.57 2.72
CA GLY A 47 -5.34 -10.56 2.97
C GLY A 47 -6.76 -10.01 3.03
N TYR A 48 -6.94 -8.71 3.29
CA TYR A 48 -8.27 -8.09 3.37
C TYR A 48 -9.01 -8.09 2.04
N LEU A 49 -8.29 -8.00 0.92
CA LEU A 49 -8.85 -8.14 -0.42
C LEU A 49 -9.57 -9.49 -0.62
N PHE A 50 -9.05 -10.54 0.01
CA PHE A 50 -9.50 -11.93 -0.17
C PHE A 50 -10.61 -12.34 0.81
N MET A 51 -10.79 -11.59 1.90
CA MET A 51 -11.78 -11.89 2.93
C MET A 51 -13.23 -11.75 2.46
N PRO A 52 -13.62 -10.72 1.68
CA PRO A 52 -14.97 -10.59 1.12
C PRO A 52 -15.44 -11.82 0.34
N PHE A 53 -14.51 -12.47 -0.35
CA PHE A 53 -14.77 -13.64 -1.19
C PHE A 53 -14.56 -14.97 -0.45
N GLY A 54 -14.34 -14.96 0.86
CA GLY A 54 -14.12 -16.16 1.67
C GLY A 54 -12.79 -16.89 1.43
N MET A 55 -11.87 -16.28 0.67
CA MET A 55 -10.58 -16.88 0.32
C MET A 55 -9.56 -16.79 1.47
N ASN A 56 -9.72 -15.84 2.38
CA ASN A 56 -8.92 -15.71 3.60
C ASN A 56 -9.83 -15.60 4.84
N THR A 57 -9.36 -16.15 5.96
CA THR A 57 -10.06 -16.06 7.24
C THR A 57 -9.40 -15.02 8.16
N PRO A 58 -10.14 -14.46 9.14
CA PRO A 58 -9.59 -13.50 10.11
C PRO A 58 -8.29 -13.96 10.79
N ALA A 59 -8.24 -15.21 11.25
CA ALA A 59 -7.07 -15.78 11.92
C ALA A 59 -5.85 -15.95 11.01
N GLN A 60 -6.03 -15.94 9.68
CA GLN A 60 -4.92 -16.02 8.73
C GLN A 60 -4.28 -14.65 8.48
N VAL A 61 -5.02 -13.56 8.68
CA VAL A 61 -4.58 -12.20 8.37
C VAL A 61 -4.22 -11.40 9.61
N ARG A 62 -4.78 -11.72 10.78
CA ARG A 62 -4.57 -10.98 12.03
C ARG A 62 -3.86 -11.85 13.06
N ARG A 63 -2.72 -11.38 13.58
CA ARG A 63 -1.87 -12.09 14.57
C ARG A 63 -1.30 -11.12 15.60
N SER A 64 -0.71 -11.65 16.67
CA SER A 64 0.00 -10.81 17.66
C SER A 64 1.34 -10.32 17.11
N LYS A 65 1.64 -9.01 17.24
CA LYS A 65 2.92 -8.40 16.82
C LYS A 65 4.10 -9.03 17.56
N ARG A 66 3.94 -9.32 18.86
CA ARG A 66 4.97 -9.95 19.71
C ARG A 66 5.52 -11.27 19.15
N GLN A 67 4.77 -11.99 18.33
CA GLN A 67 5.25 -13.24 17.71
C GLN A 67 6.37 -13.01 16.69
N PHE A 68 6.48 -11.79 16.15
CA PHE A 68 7.38 -11.47 15.04
C PHE A 68 8.45 -10.45 15.40
N ILE A 69 8.37 -9.81 16.56
CA ILE A 69 9.35 -8.83 17.01
C ILE A 69 10.45 -9.54 17.82
N ASP A 70 11.71 -9.17 17.57
CA ASP A 70 12.86 -9.69 18.30
C ASP A 70 12.70 -9.46 19.82
N PRO A 71 12.88 -10.49 20.67
CA PRO A 71 12.73 -10.36 22.12
C PRO A 71 13.61 -9.30 22.78
N ALA A 72 14.72 -8.89 22.16
CA ALA A 72 15.57 -7.80 22.65
C ALA A 72 14.97 -6.41 22.42
N THR A 73 13.95 -6.30 21.57
CA THR A 73 13.25 -5.03 21.31
C THR A 73 12.33 -4.69 22.47
N ARG A 74 12.48 -3.49 23.03
CA ARG A 74 11.52 -2.95 24.01
C ARG A 74 10.25 -2.53 23.27
N ILE A 75 9.13 -3.18 23.58
CA ILE A 75 7.82 -2.79 23.04
C ILE A 75 7.14 -1.86 24.05
N VAL A 76 6.73 -0.68 23.59
CA VAL A 76 5.90 0.28 24.34
C VAL A 76 4.53 0.33 23.66
N THR A 77 3.49 0.01 24.42
CA THR A 77 2.12 0.11 23.94
C THR A 77 1.57 1.48 24.31
N GLY A 78 1.19 2.30 23.32
CA GLY A 78 0.65 3.63 23.52
C GLY A 78 0.46 4.40 22.22
N GLU A 79 -0.39 5.41 22.26
CA GLU A 79 -0.61 6.32 21.13
C GLU A 79 0.44 7.44 21.14
N VAL A 80 0.99 7.72 19.96
CA VAL A 80 1.94 8.82 19.78
C VAL A 80 1.16 10.13 19.68
N ASP A 81 1.44 11.06 20.59
CA ASP A 81 0.88 12.40 20.52
C ASP A 81 1.62 13.24 19.46
N ARG A 82 2.95 13.38 19.61
CA ARG A 82 3.80 14.15 18.69
C ARG A 82 5.29 13.79 18.84
N VAL A 83 6.06 14.13 17.82
CA VAL A 83 7.53 14.12 17.81
C VAL A 83 8.02 15.54 18.09
N ASP A 84 8.80 15.70 19.16
CA ASP A 84 9.57 16.91 19.45
C ASP A 84 10.98 16.74 18.86
N ALA A 85 11.11 17.13 17.58
CA ALA A 85 12.32 16.91 16.81
C ALA A 85 13.53 17.70 17.33
N ASP A 86 13.31 18.91 17.86
CA ASP A 86 14.35 19.73 18.49
C ASP A 86 14.82 19.13 19.83
N GLY A 87 13.87 18.61 20.63
CA GLY A 87 14.15 17.92 21.88
C GLY A 87 14.61 16.47 21.73
N ARG A 88 14.61 15.92 20.50
CA ARG A 88 14.91 14.51 20.18
C ARG A 88 14.15 13.50 21.05
N ARG A 89 12.84 13.73 21.15
CA ARG A 89 11.95 12.88 21.94
C ARG A 89 10.56 12.77 21.33
N VAL A 90 9.87 11.70 21.67
CA VAL A 90 8.49 11.44 21.28
C VAL A 90 7.62 11.51 22.52
N ALA A 91 6.54 12.29 22.44
CA ALA A 91 5.52 12.36 23.47
C ALA A 91 4.42 11.34 23.13
N LEU A 92 4.00 10.56 24.13
CA LEU A 92 2.81 9.73 24.06
C LEU A 92 1.62 10.46 24.68
N GLU A 93 0.39 10.06 24.32
CA GLU A 93 -0.83 10.67 24.85
C GLU A 93 -0.98 10.53 26.37
N ASP A 94 -0.35 9.53 26.98
CA ASP A 94 -0.36 9.30 28.43
C ASP A 94 0.62 10.21 29.21
N GLY A 95 1.35 11.09 28.52
CA GLY A 95 2.35 11.99 29.09
C GLY A 95 3.76 11.40 29.18
N THR A 96 3.97 10.16 28.76
CA THR A 96 5.30 9.55 28.66
C THR A 96 6.14 10.23 27.57
N PHE A 97 7.43 10.43 27.85
CA PHE A 97 8.41 10.87 26.86
C PHE A 97 9.45 9.78 26.59
N LEU A 98 9.75 9.56 25.30
CA LEU A 98 10.74 8.60 24.83
C LEU A 98 11.81 9.35 24.03
N ASP A 99 13.01 9.45 24.59
CA ASP A 99 14.15 10.05 23.91
C ASP A 99 14.75 9.09 22.87
N TYR A 100 15.37 9.65 21.82
CA TYR A 100 16.02 8.87 20.77
C TYR A 100 17.33 9.51 20.30
N ASP A 101 18.22 8.67 19.76
CA ASP A 101 19.37 9.14 18.98
C ASP A 101 19.09 9.02 17.47
N TYR A 102 18.28 8.03 17.08
CA TYR A 102 17.69 7.89 15.76
C TYR A 102 16.19 7.58 15.86
N LEU A 103 15.40 8.15 14.96
CA LEU A 103 13.95 7.96 14.89
C LEU A 103 13.54 7.40 13.53
N VAL A 104 12.76 6.32 13.54
CA VAL A 104 12.11 5.76 12.35
C VAL A 104 10.61 5.84 12.51
N ILE A 105 9.96 6.60 11.62
CA ILE A 105 8.50 6.70 11.52
C ILE A 105 8.00 5.67 10.51
N ALA A 106 7.32 4.64 11.00
CA ALA A 106 6.76 3.53 10.23
C ALA A 106 5.26 3.34 10.55
N SER A 107 4.56 4.44 10.79
CA SER A 107 3.14 4.50 11.20
C SER A 107 2.14 4.11 10.11
N GLY A 108 2.60 3.86 8.88
CA GLY A 108 1.78 3.49 7.73
C GLY A 108 0.86 4.60 7.23
N THR A 109 -0.22 4.19 6.56
CA THR A 109 -1.30 5.05 6.05
C THR A 109 -2.64 4.43 6.40
N THR A 110 -3.65 5.26 6.64
CA THR A 110 -4.99 4.83 7.06
C THR A 110 -6.06 5.44 6.15
N PRO A 111 -7.11 4.67 5.76
CA PRO A 111 -8.28 5.24 5.11
C PRO A 111 -8.98 6.26 6.02
N ARG A 112 -9.41 7.38 5.43
CA ARG A 112 -10.03 8.54 6.07
C ARG A 112 -11.39 8.84 5.44
N PRO A 113 -12.38 7.97 5.66
CA PRO A 113 -13.74 8.20 5.16
C PRO A 113 -14.37 9.48 5.75
N ASP A 114 -13.85 9.99 6.88
CA ASP A 114 -14.23 11.27 7.46
C ASP A 114 -13.87 12.49 6.59
N GLN A 115 -12.97 12.32 5.61
CA GLN A 115 -12.51 13.40 4.73
C GLN A 115 -13.34 13.54 3.45
N THR A 116 -14.35 12.69 3.24
CA THR A 116 -15.27 12.80 2.11
C THR A 116 -16.69 13.04 2.62
N PRO A 117 -17.33 14.17 2.28
CA PRO A 117 -18.69 14.48 2.71
C PRO A 117 -19.68 13.34 2.44
N GLY A 118 -20.45 12.97 3.46
CA GLY A 118 -21.49 11.92 3.36
C GLY A 118 -20.96 10.48 3.30
N MET A 119 -19.64 10.24 3.27
CA MET A 119 -19.10 8.87 3.25
C MET A 119 -19.27 8.17 4.60
N LEU A 120 -19.05 8.86 5.72
CA LEU A 120 -19.44 8.36 7.04
C LEU A 120 -20.90 8.71 7.31
N GLY A 121 -21.73 7.67 7.47
CA GLY A 121 -23.16 7.79 7.69
C GLY A 121 -23.77 6.45 8.10
N ASP A 122 -25.09 6.38 8.16
CA ASP A 122 -25.82 5.21 8.65
C ASP A 122 -25.63 3.95 7.78
N GLU A 123 -25.24 4.11 6.51
CA GLU A 123 -25.00 3.03 5.56
C GLU A 123 -23.52 2.63 5.45
N TRP A 124 -22.63 3.26 6.21
CA TRP A 124 -21.23 2.85 6.30
C TRP A 124 -21.12 1.43 6.86
N HIS A 125 -20.35 0.57 6.19
CA HIS A 125 -20.26 -0.88 6.39
C HIS A 125 -21.60 -1.63 6.18
N LYS A 126 -22.55 -1.05 5.44
CA LYS A 126 -23.79 -1.69 4.96
C LYS A 126 -23.85 -1.64 3.44
N SER A 127 -24.47 -0.62 2.84
CA SER A 127 -24.43 -0.40 1.40
C SER A 127 -23.20 0.38 0.93
N VAL A 128 -22.50 1.09 1.83
CA VAL A 128 -21.20 1.75 1.57
C VAL A 128 -20.09 1.01 2.30
N ASN A 129 -19.16 0.40 1.57
CA ASN A 129 -18.16 -0.51 2.10
C ASN A 129 -16.75 -0.15 1.66
N GLU A 130 -15.75 -0.71 2.33
CA GLU A 130 -14.35 -0.67 1.97
C GLU A 130 -13.68 -1.98 2.40
N PHE A 131 -12.48 -2.29 1.88
CA PHE A 131 -11.74 -3.52 2.23
C PHE A 131 -10.30 -3.25 2.68
N TYR A 132 -9.99 -2.01 3.04
CA TYR A 132 -8.68 -1.56 3.51
C TYR A 132 -8.53 -1.60 5.03
N THR A 133 -9.61 -1.81 5.78
CA THR A 133 -9.60 -2.17 7.21
C THR A 133 -10.10 -3.60 7.43
N PHE A 134 -9.77 -4.18 8.58
CA PHE A 134 -10.25 -5.52 8.94
C PHE A 134 -11.77 -5.54 9.11
N GLU A 135 -12.29 -4.49 9.76
CA GLU A 135 -13.70 -4.34 10.07
C GLU A 135 -14.52 -4.12 8.80
N GLY A 136 -14.08 -3.26 7.88
CA GLY A 136 -14.78 -3.08 6.61
C GLY A 136 -14.67 -4.30 5.70
N SER A 137 -13.53 -4.97 5.66
CA SER A 137 -13.38 -6.24 4.92
C SER A 137 -14.30 -7.35 5.44
N LEU A 138 -14.51 -7.43 6.76
CA LEU A 138 -15.50 -8.34 7.36
C LEU A 138 -16.93 -7.94 7.02
N ALA A 139 -17.27 -6.66 7.13
CA ALA A 139 -18.60 -6.17 6.79
C ALA A 139 -18.92 -6.42 5.31
N LEU A 140 -17.98 -6.13 4.42
CA LEU A 140 -18.13 -6.35 2.98
C LEU A 140 -18.30 -7.83 2.64
N ARG A 141 -17.64 -8.76 3.35
CA ARG A 141 -17.91 -10.20 3.21
C ARG A 141 -19.38 -10.52 3.47
N ASP A 142 -19.92 -10.01 4.57
CA ASP A 142 -21.29 -10.31 5.00
C ASP A 142 -22.31 -9.65 4.06
N ASN A 143 -22.04 -8.41 3.63
CA ASN A 143 -22.87 -7.67 2.68
C ASN A 143 -22.85 -8.29 1.27
N LEU A 144 -21.68 -8.74 0.79
CA LEU A 144 -21.56 -9.42 -0.50
C LEU A 144 -22.28 -10.78 -0.49
N ALA A 145 -22.21 -11.52 0.63
CA ALA A 145 -22.94 -12.77 0.79
C ALA A 145 -24.47 -12.60 0.77
N ALA A 146 -24.97 -11.42 1.18
CA ALA A 146 -26.39 -11.08 1.16
C ALA A 146 -26.83 -10.36 -0.14
N PHE A 147 -25.91 -10.06 -1.05
CA PHE A 147 -26.19 -9.30 -2.27
C PHE A 147 -26.95 -10.15 -3.30
N GLU A 148 -28.07 -9.64 -3.82
CA GLU A 148 -28.95 -10.36 -4.76
C GLU A 148 -28.84 -9.88 -6.21
N GLY A 149 -27.94 -8.93 -6.49
CA GLY A 149 -27.82 -8.23 -7.76
C GLY A 149 -28.20 -6.76 -7.66
N GLY A 150 -28.04 -6.01 -8.75
CA GLY A 150 -28.13 -4.55 -8.78
C GLY A 150 -26.84 -3.91 -9.31
N ARG A 151 -26.54 -2.69 -8.89
CA ARG A 151 -25.34 -1.97 -9.30
C ARG A 151 -24.27 -2.03 -8.22
N LEU A 152 -23.19 -2.77 -8.48
CA LEU A 152 -22.02 -2.82 -7.62
C LEU A 152 -20.97 -1.85 -8.17
N VAL A 153 -20.70 -0.80 -7.40
CA VAL A 153 -19.78 0.28 -7.77
C VAL A 153 -18.49 0.13 -6.99
N VAL A 154 -17.36 0.03 -7.68
CA VAL A 154 -16.03 0.15 -7.10
C VAL A 154 -15.53 1.55 -7.39
N HIS A 155 -15.22 2.32 -6.35
CA HIS A 155 -14.94 3.75 -6.47
C HIS A 155 -13.62 4.14 -5.81
N ILE A 156 -12.85 5.01 -6.46
CA ILE A 156 -11.62 5.58 -5.91
C ILE A 156 -11.85 7.06 -5.60
N THR A 157 -11.57 7.49 -4.36
CA THR A 157 -11.75 8.90 -3.97
C THR A 157 -10.64 9.80 -4.53
N GLU A 158 -9.38 9.47 -4.25
CA GLU A 158 -8.23 10.33 -4.55
C GLU A 158 -6.91 9.54 -4.46
N LEU A 159 -5.85 10.04 -5.12
CA LEU A 159 -4.48 9.54 -5.01
C LEU A 159 -3.61 10.43 -4.11
N PRO A 160 -2.61 9.87 -3.39
CA PRO A 160 -2.24 8.45 -3.32
C PRO A 160 -3.05 7.65 -2.29
N PHE A 161 -3.20 6.36 -2.53
CA PHE A 161 -3.71 5.38 -1.57
C PHE A 161 -2.86 4.11 -1.54
N LYS A 162 -3.03 3.30 -0.49
CA LYS A 162 -2.28 2.04 -0.35
C LYS A 162 -2.72 1.01 -1.38
N CYS A 163 -1.75 0.28 -1.92
CA CYS A 163 -1.91 -0.75 -2.94
C CYS A 163 -2.77 -0.30 -4.14
N PRO A 164 -2.26 0.58 -5.02
CA PRO A 164 -3.04 1.17 -6.12
C PRO A 164 -3.76 0.18 -7.04
N VAL A 165 -3.26 -1.06 -7.15
CA VAL A 165 -3.86 -2.12 -7.96
C VAL A 165 -5.07 -2.80 -7.30
N ALA A 166 -5.25 -2.65 -5.99
CA ALA A 166 -6.24 -3.41 -5.24
C ALA A 166 -7.71 -3.16 -5.65
N PRO A 167 -8.13 -1.94 -6.06
CA PRO A 167 -9.49 -1.72 -6.56
C PRO A 167 -9.78 -2.51 -7.84
N LEU A 168 -8.80 -2.63 -8.73
CA LEU A 168 -8.90 -3.47 -9.92
C LEU A 168 -8.93 -4.95 -9.55
N GLU A 169 -8.04 -5.39 -8.65
CA GLU A 169 -8.07 -6.76 -8.14
C GLU A 169 -9.44 -7.11 -7.54
N PHE A 170 -10.01 -6.20 -6.74
CA PHE A 170 -11.33 -6.39 -6.15
C PHE A 170 -12.41 -6.50 -7.23
N THR A 171 -12.37 -5.64 -8.25
CA THR A 171 -13.32 -5.66 -9.36
C THR A 171 -13.27 -6.99 -10.12
N PHE A 172 -12.07 -7.49 -10.41
CA PHE A 172 -11.90 -8.77 -11.10
C PHE A 172 -12.35 -9.97 -10.24
N LEU A 173 -12.05 -9.93 -8.94
CA LEU A 173 -12.50 -10.96 -8.00
C LEU A 173 -14.02 -10.91 -7.79
N ALA A 174 -14.63 -9.72 -7.80
CA ALA A 174 -16.06 -9.54 -7.71
C ALA A 174 -16.77 -10.11 -8.96
N ASP A 175 -16.27 -9.83 -10.17
CA ASP A 175 -16.79 -10.45 -11.40
C ASP A 175 -16.76 -11.99 -11.33
N ASP A 176 -15.61 -12.58 -10.97
CA ASP A 176 -15.47 -14.03 -10.85
C ASP A 176 -16.41 -14.60 -9.77
N TRP A 177 -16.49 -13.96 -8.61
CA TRP A 177 -17.37 -14.37 -7.53
C TRP A 177 -18.85 -14.30 -7.94
N LEU A 178 -19.29 -13.22 -8.58
CA LEU A 178 -20.66 -13.05 -9.07
C LEU A 178 -21.01 -14.10 -10.12
N ARG A 179 -20.08 -14.46 -11.02
CA ARG A 179 -20.27 -15.54 -12.00
C ARG A 179 -20.44 -16.89 -11.32
N GLN A 180 -19.60 -17.21 -10.33
CA GLN A 180 -19.68 -18.45 -9.57
C GLN A 180 -20.99 -18.61 -8.78
N HIS A 181 -21.60 -17.49 -8.37
CA HIS A 181 -22.87 -17.46 -7.63
C HIS A 181 -24.10 -17.24 -8.51
N GLY A 182 -23.93 -17.14 -9.84
CA GLY A 182 -25.04 -16.93 -10.77
C GLY A 182 -25.68 -15.53 -10.68
N LEU A 183 -24.97 -14.55 -10.13
CA LEU A 183 -25.45 -13.17 -9.92
C LEU A 183 -24.97 -12.19 -10.99
N ARG A 184 -23.95 -12.54 -11.79
CA ARG A 184 -23.32 -11.61 -12.74
C ARG A 184 -24.28 -11.02 -13.78
N GLU A 185 -25.20 -11.82 -14.33
CA GLU A 185 -26.20 -11.36 -15.32
C GLU A 185 -27.23 -10.39 -14.73
N ARG A 186 -27.37 -10.36 -13.40
CA ARG A 186 -28.26 -9.45 -12.66
C ARG A 186 -27.49 -8.32 -11.98
N THR A 187 -26.19 -8.21 -12.24
CA THR A 187 -25.31 -7.23 -11.60
C THR A 187 -24.60 -6.39 -12.64
N GLU A 188 -24.77 -5.07 -12.57
CA GLU A 188 -23.94 -4.11 -13.27
C GLU A 188 -22.69 -3.85 -12.42
N LEU A 189 -21.50 -4.04 -13.01
CA LEU A 189 -20.22 -3.69 -12.38
C LEU A 189 -19.74 -2.36 -12.95
N VAL A 190 -19.47 -1.40 -12.06
CA VAL A 190 -19.00 -0.07 -12.44
C VAL A 190 -17.73 0.26 -11.69
N PHE A 191 -16.69 0.64 -12.41
CA PHE A 191 -15.41 1.09 -11.87
C PHE A 191 -15.28 2.59 -12.05
N VAL A 192 -15.34 3.34 -10.95
CA VAL A 192 -15.31 4.80 -10.92
C VAL A 192 -13.95 5.27 -10.42
N THR A 193 -13.28 6.11 -11.21
CA THR A 193 -11.90 6.52 -10.95
C THR A 193 -11.69 8.01 -11.24
N PRO A 194 -10.85 8.71 -10.46
CA PRO A 194 -10.48 10.11 -10.74
C PRO A 194 -9.48 10.21 -11.89
N LEU A 195 -8.95 9.09 -12.37
CA LEU A 195 -8.00 9.02 -13.48
C LEU A 195 -8.72 9.05 -14.83
N ASP A 196 -7.98 9.42 -15.86
CA ASP A 196 -8.39 9.37 -17.28
C ASP A 196 -8.46 7.93 -17.85
N GLY A 197 -8.13 6.92 -17.02
CA GLY A 197 -8.16 5.51 -17.39
C GLY A 197 -8.08 4.58 -16.18
N ALA A 198 -7.95 3.27 -16.45
CA ALA A 198 -8.02 2.24 -15.42
C ALA A 198 -6.85 2.27 -14.42
N PHE A 199 -5.68 2.82 -14.81
CA PHE A 199 -4.50 2.85 -13.95
C PHE A 199 -3.54 4.01 -14.26
N THR A 200 -2.67 4.35 -13.31
CA THR A 200 -1.79 5.54 -13.38
C THR A 200 -0.67 5.46 -14.42
N LYS A 201 -0.32 4.27 -14.92
CA LYS A 201 0.81 4.07 -15.87
C LYS A 201 0.25 3.65 -17.23
N PRO A 202 0.57 4.34 -18.34
CA PRO A 202 -0.07 4.12 -19.65
C PRO A 202 -0.15 2.67 -20.11
N VAL A 203 0.97 1.93 -20.04
CA VAL A 203 1.00 0.50 -20.45
C VAL A 203 0.07 -0.33 -19.58
N ALA A 204 0.15 -0.18 -18.26
CA ALA A 204 -0.73 -0.89 -17.34
C ALA A 204 -2.20 -0.46 -17.49
N SER A 205 -2.47 0.83 -17.73
CA SER A 205 -3.81 1.37 -17.95
C SER A 205 -4.48 0.74 -19.17
N ARG A 206 -3.75 0.60 -20.28
CA ARG A 206 -4.25 -0.06 -21.49
C ARG A 206 -4.56 -1.54 -21.24
N GLU A 207 -3.63 -2.30 -20.68
CA GLU A 207 -3.83 -3.74 -20.46
C GLU A 207 -4.93 -4.02 -19.42
N LEU A 208 -5.00 -3.23 -18.34
CA LEU A 208 -6.01 -3.38 -17.29
C LEU A 208 -7.38 -2.84 -17.75
N GLY A 209 -7.41 -1.80 -18.59
CA GLY A 209 -8.62 -1.29 -19.23
C GLY A 209 -9.24 -2.34 -20.15
N HIS A 210 -8.46 -2.97 -21.03
CA HIS A 210 -8.94 -4.08 -21.85
C HIS A 210 -9.48 -5.24 -20.98
N ALA A 211 -8.83 -5.55 -19.85
CA ALA A 211 -9.29 -6.60 -18.94
C ALA A 211 -10.64 -6.28 -18.27
N LEU A 212 -10.95 -5.00 -18.03
CA LEU A 212 -12.27 -4.54 -17.55
C LEU A 212 -13.32 -4.65 -18.65
N GLU A 213 -13.00 -4.21 -19.87
CA GLU A 213 -13.89 -4.28 -21.04
C GLU A 213 -14.27 -5.72 -21.38
N GLU A 214 -13.31 -6.66 -21.39
CA GLU A 214 -13.56 -8.09 -21.62
C GLU A 214 -14.51 -8.72 -20.59
N ARG A 215 -14.61 -8.11 -19.40
CA ARG A 215 -15.48 -8.54 -18.30
C ARG A 215 -16.79 -7.76 -18.25
N ASP A 216 -17.06 -6.91 -19.23
CA ASP A 216 -18.26 -6.06 -19.31
C ASP A 216 -18.42 -5.20 -18.05
N VAL A 217 -17.31 -4.58 -17.61
CA VAL A 217 -17.29 -3.60 -16.52
C VAL A 217 -17.35 -2.20 -17.12
N THR A 218 -18.32 -1.40 -16.69
CA THR A 218 -18.41 0.02 -17.07
C THR A 218 -17.33 0.81 -16.35
N VAL A 219 -16.59 1.64 -17.06
CA VAL A 219 -15.53 2.48 -16.48
C VAL A 219 -15.93 3.95 -16.56
N GLU A 220 -16.04 4.60 -15.40
CA GLU A 220 -16.31 6.03 -15.27
C GLU A 220 -15.01 6.74 -14.89
N THR A 221 -14.40 7.43 -15.87
CA THR A 221 -13.13 8.15 -15.71
C THR A 221 -13.36 9.60 -15.30
N ASP A 222 -12.27 10.25 -14.88
CA ASP A 222 -12.22 11.66 -14.51
C ASP A 222 -13.28 12.03 -13.46
N PHE A 223 -13.73 11.06 -12.66
CA PHE A 223 -14.80 11.23 -11.68
C PHE A 223 -14.20 11.67 -10.34
N MET A 224 -14.17 12.99 -10.12
CA MET A 224 -13.74 13.58 -8.85
C MET A 224 -14.93 13.69 -7.91
N VAL A 225 -15.01 12.80 -6.91
CA VAL A 225 -16.13 12.77 -5.96
C VAL A 225 -16.17 14.04 -5.08
N GLU A 226 -17.35 14.63 -5.00
CA GLU A 226 -17.68 15.69 -4.05
C GLU A 226 -18.30 15.11 -2.78
N SER A 227 -19.27 14.20 -2.94
CA SER A 227 -20.00 13.62 -1.81
C SER A 227 -20.59 12.24 -2.10
N VAL A 228 -20.91 11.52 -1.02
CA VAL A 228 -21.69 10.27 -1.05
C VAL A 228 -23.06 10.53 -0.43
N ASP A 229 -24.12 10.45 -1.24
CA ASP A 229 -25.50 10.51 -0.76
C ASP A 229 -25.97 9.08 -0.42
N GLN A 230 -26.06 8.77 0.87
CA GLN A 230 -26.44 7.42 1.33
C GLN A 230 -27.95 7.17 1.29
N GLU A 231 -28.77 8.23 1.36
CA GLU A 231 -30.22 8.10 1.28
C GLU A 231 -30.66 7.86 -0.16
N ALA A 232 -30.14 8.66 -1.10
CA ALA A 232 -30.39 8.49 -2.52
C ALA A 232 -29.57 7.34 -3.15
N ARG A 233 -28.53 6.86 -2.44
CA ARG A 233 -27.54 5.87 -2.89
C ARG A 233 -26.83 6.28 -4.19
N VAL A 234 -26.24 7.47 -4.17
CA VAL A 234 -25.57 8.09 -5.31
C VAL A 234 -24.22 8.67 -4.90
N LEU A 235 -23.19 8.46 -5.74
CA LEU A 235 -21.97 9.25 -5.73
C LEU A 235 -22.20 10.53 -6.54
N ARG A 236 -21.87 11.69 -5.99
CA ARG A 236 -21.89 12.98 -6.71
C ARG A 236 -20.48 13.47 -6.93
N SER A 237 -20.16 13.86 -8.16
CA SER A 237 -18.88 14.51 -8.50
C SER A 237 -18.98 16.03 -8.49
N TYR A 238 -17.82 16.69 -8.45
CA TYR A 238 -17.72 18.16 -8.55
C TYR A 238 -18.21 18.72 -9.89
N ASP A 239 -18.30 17.90 -10.94
CA ASP A 239 -18.87 18.27 -12.24
C ASP A 239 -20.34 17.83 -12.40
N GLU A 240 -21.03 17.62 -11.27
CA GLU A 240 -22.47 17.33 -11.17
C GLU A 240 -22.91 16.00 -11.82
N ARG A 241 -21.98 15.08 -12.08
CA ARG A 241 -22.33 13.70 -12.47
C ARG A 241 -22.77 12.89 -11.26
N GLU A 242 -23.75 12.03 -11.48
CA GLU A 242 -24.29 11.12 -10.48
C GLU A 242 -24.06 9.66 -10.90
N VAL A 243 -23.48 8.87 -10.01
CA VAL A 243 -23.33 7.42 -10.19
C VAL A 243 -24.14 6.70 -9.10
N PRO A 244 -25.30 6.10 -9.43
CA PRO A 244 -26.09 5.34 -8.47
C PRO A 244 -25.41 4.04 -8.08
N TYR A 245 -25.75 3.50 -6.90
CA TYR A 245 -25.26 2.20 -6.43
C TYR A 245 -26.32 1.45 -5.61
N ASP A 246 -26.25 0.13 -5.65
CA ASP A 246 -26.91 -0.75 -4.67
C ASP A 246 -25.90 -1.24 -3.62
N LEU A 247 -24.65 -1.47 -4.05
CA LEU A 247 -23.51 -1.79 -3.20
C LEU A 247 -22.29 -0.97 -3.66
N LEU A 248 -21.85 -0.05 -2.82
CA LEU A 248 -20.65 0.75 -3.04
C LEU A 248 -19.47 0.13 -2.30
N VAL A 249 -18.36 -0.07 -3.01
CA VAL A 249 -17.05 -0.45 -2.47
C VAL A 249 -16.08 0.69 -2.80
N THR A 250 -15.91 1.59 -1.84
CA THR A 250 -15.10 2.79 -1.99
C THR A 250 -13.68 2.59 -1.45
N VAL A 251 -12.72 3.29 -2.07
CA VAL A 251 -11.40 3.57 -1.54
C VAL A 251 -11.44 4.98 -0.95
N PRO A 252 -11.54 5.13 0.38
CA PRO A 252 -11.49 6.45 1.00
C PRO A 252 -10.16 7.16 0.73
N LEU A 253 -10.12 8.47 0.93
CA LEU A 253 -8.85 9.20 1.00
C LEU A 253 -7.92 8.47 2.00
N ASN A 254 -6.64 8.31 1.66
CA ASN A 254 -5.67 7.70 2.56
C ASN A 254 -4.70 8.77 3.05
N MET A 255 -4.50 8.85 4.36
CA MET A 255 -3.59 9.83 4.97
C MET A 255 -2.59 9.16 5.91
N GLY A 256 -1.45 9.82 6.11
CA GLY A 256 -0.52 9.50 7.19
C GLY A 256 -1.11 9.79 8.57
N ALA A 257 -0.34 9.47 9.61
CA ALA A 257 -0.83 9.57 10.99
C ALA A 257 -0.95 11.03 11.46
N ASP A 258 -2.01 11.37 12.19
CA ASP A 258 -2.27 12.75 12.64
C ASP A 258 -1.14 13.35 13.50
N PHE A 259 -0.38 12.52 14.23
CA PHE A 259 0.77 13.02 14.98
C PHE A 259 1.85 13.62 14.08
N VAL A 260 1.95 13.18 12.82
CA VAL A 260 2.93 13.69 11.85
C VAL A 260 2.65 15.17 11.53
N GLU A 261 1.38 15.53 11.39
CA GLU A 261 0.92 16.92 11.26
C GLU A 261 1.26 17.73 12.51
N ARG A 262 0.86 17.23 13.69
CA ARG A 262 1.13 17.88 14.99
C ARG A 262 2.63 18.06 15.26
N SER A 263 3.46 17.23 14.66
CA SER A 263 4.93 17.29 14.75
C SER A 263 5.55 18.27 13.76
N GLY A 264 4.79 18.80 12.79
CA GLY A 264 5.33 19.60 11.70
C GLY A 264 6.27 18.81 10.77
N LEU A 265 6.10 17.49 10.68
CA LEU A 265 6.94 16.62 9.86
C LEU A 265 6.27 16.21 8.53
N GLY A 266 4.96 16.46 8.41
CA GLY A 266 4.15 16.02 7.28
C GLY A 266 3.99 17.01 6.14
N ASP A 267 3.55 16.48 5.01
CA ASP A 267 2.85 17.19 3.93
C ASP A 267 1.34 17.33 4.22
N GLU A 268 0.57 17.80 3.23
CA GLU A 268 -0.89 18.05 3.34
C GLU A 268 -1.72 16.78 3.58
N LEU A 269 -1.16 15.59 3.30
CA LEU A 269 -1.80 14.30 3.54
C LEU A 269 -1.20 13.58 4.76
N ASN A 270 -0.47 14.32 5.61
CA ASN A 270 0.19 13.83 6.81
C ASN A 270 1.27 12.77 6.56
N TYR A 271 1.80 12.67 5.34
CA TYR A 271 2.95 11.81 5.06
C TYR A 271 4.24 12.54 5.41
N VAL A 272 5.17 11.84 6.09
CA VAL A 272 6.47 12.41 6.44
C VAL A 272 7.24 12.72 5.16
N THR A 273 7.76 13.95 5.08
CA THR A 273 8.50 14.42 3.91
C THR A 273 9.92 13.89 3.96
N VAL A 274 10.33 13.12 2.95
CA VAL A 274 11.64 12.44 2.95
C VAL A 274 12.38 12.58 1.64
N ASP A 275 13.68 12.36 1.69
CA ASP A 275 14.50 12.11 0.52
C ASP A 275 14.09 10.76 -0.08
N LYS A 276 13.67 10.77 -1.34
CA LYS A 276 13.10 9.58 -2.00
C LYS A 276 14.07 8.41 -2.18
N HIS A 277 15.37 8.63 -1.99
CA HIS A 277 16.42 7.63 -2.19
C HIS A 277 16.97 7.07 -0.87
N THR A 278 16.99 7.87 0.19
CA THR A 278 17.58 7.53 1.49
C THR A 278 16.54 7.40 2.61
N MET A 279 15.31 7.87 2.37
CA MET A 279 14.20 7.89 3.33
C MET A 279 14.46 8.77 4.57
N GLN A 280 15.50 9.60 4.52
CA GLN A 280 15.82 10.58 5.55
C GLN A 280 14.86 11.76 5.47
N TYR A 281 14.45 12.30 6.62
CA TYR A 281 13.57 13.46 6.68
C TYR A 281 14.13 14.66 5.91
N LEU A 282 13.30 15.22 5.04
CA LEU A 282 13.56 16.47 4.33
C LEU A 282 12.56 17.53 4.80
N PRO A 283 13.03 18.63 5.43
CA PRO A 283 12.14 19.70 5.85
C PRO A 283 11.51 20.42 4.66
N GLN A 284 10.25 20.84 4.81
CA GLN A 284 9.58 21.74 3.87
C GLN A 284 9.62 23.18 4.37
N GLY A 285 9.77 24.15 3.45
CA GLY A 285 9.84 25.57 3.78
C GLY A 285 11.01 25.91 4.70
N ASP A 286 10.77 26.73 5.71
CA ASP A 286 11.80 27.20 6.67
C ASP A 286 12.02 26.25 7.86
N ARG A 287 11.49 25.01 7.79
CA ARG A 287 11.64 24.01 8.87
C ARG A 287 13.10 23.57 9.01
N ARG A 288 13.50 23.25 10.25
CA ARG A 288 14.86 22.79 10.57
C ARG A 288 15.10 21.37 10.06
N ALA A 289 16.33 21.09 9.63
CA ALA A 289 16.76 19.74 9.28
C ALA A 289 17.01 18.88 10.54
N HIS A 290 16.54 17.63 10.49
CA HIS A 290 16.74 16.62 11.54
C HIS A 290 17.25 15.32 10.88
N PRO A 291 18.56 15.21 10.60
CA PRO A 291 19.13 14.09 9.85
C PRO A 291 19.02 12.73 10.58
N GLU A 292 18.70 12.73 11.86
CA GLU A 292 18.44 11.54 12.66
C GLU A 292 17.03 10.95 12.48
N ILE A 293 16.14 11.63 11.76
CA ILE A 293 14.75 11.19 11.52
C ILE A 293 14.62 10.58 10.13
N PHE A 294 13.94 9.44 10.07
CA PHE A 294 13.63 8.70 8.85
C PHE A 294 12.17 8.31 8.84
N ALA A 295 11.58 8.12 7.66
CA ALA A 295 10.26 7.51 7.52
C ALA A 295 10.24 6.43 6.45
N LEU A 296 9.62 5.29 6.75
CA LEU A 296 9.67 4.08 5.93
C LEU A 296 8.28 3.53 5.63
N GLY A 297 8.17 2.84 4.49
CA GLY A 297 6.90 2.32 4.00
C GLY A 297 5.90 3.44 3.75
N ASP A 298 4.62 3.17 4.02
CA ASP A 298 3.53 4.04 3.62
C ASP A 298 3.45 5.36 4.41
N ALA A 299 4.17 5.48 5.53
CA ALA A 299 4.26 6.71 6.33
C ALA A 299 5.00 7.84 5.60
N ALA A 300 5.88 7.49 4.66
CA ALA A 300 6.68 8.44 3.89
C ALA A 300 5.95 8.89 2.62
N ASN A 301 6.26 10.10 2.16
CA ASN A 301 5.74 10.67 0.91
C ASN A 301 6.52 10.20 -0.34
N LEU A 302 6.98 8.94 -0.35
CA LEU A 302 7.75 8.39 -1.47
C LEU A 302 6.92 8.44 -2.77
N PRO A 303 7.47 8.91 -3.89
CA PRO A 303 6.76 9.02 -5.18
C PRO A 303 6.69 7.67 -5.91
N THR A 304 6.23 6.63 -5.22
CA THR A 304 5.99 5.28 -5.76
C THR A 304 4.74 4.69 -5.08
N SER A 305 4.38 3.46 -5.42
CA SER A 305 3.26 2.77 -4.78
C SER A 305 3.46 2.59 -3.28
N LYS A 306 2.42 2.89 -2.50
CA LYS A 306 2.35 2.53 -1.07
C LYS A 306 2.01 1.05 -0.95
N ALA A 307 3.01 0.18 -0.85
CA ALA A 307 2.84 -1.27 -0.91
C ALA A 307 3.85 -2.02 -0.03
N GLY A 308 3.49 -3.24 0.38
CA GLY A 308 4.35 -4.08 1.21
C GLY A 308 5.70 -4.42 0.56
N SER A 309 5.77 -4.55 -0.77
CA SER A 309 7.02 -4.74 -1.51
C SER A 309 7.93 -3.50 -1.46
N VAL A 310 7.35 -2.30 -1.57
CA VAL A 310 8.06 -1.03 -1.43
C VAL A 310 8.57 -0.86 0.00
N ALA A 311 7.77 -1.18 1.01
CA ALA A 311 8.21 -1.20 2.40
C ALA A 311 9.38 -2.17 2.62
N HIS A 312 9.33 -3.36 2.01
CA HIS A 312 10.44 -4.33 2.07
C HIS A 312 11.72 -3.77 1.45
N PHE A 313 11.67 -3.32 0.19
CA PHE A 313 12.86 -2.85 -0.52
C PHE A 313 13.45 -1.56 0.07
N SER A 314 12.61 -0.63 0.52
CA SER A 314 13.07 0.57 1.22
C SER A 314 13.74 0.25 2.55
N VAL A 315 13.22 -0.73 3.33
CA VAL A 315 13.87 -1.16 4.58
C VAL A 315 15.24 -1.81 4.31
N GLU A 316 15.40 -2.62 3.26
CA GLU A 316 16.72 -3.18 2.92
C GLU A 316 17.75 -2.07 2.64
N VAL A 317 17.39 -1.06 1.83
CA VAL A 317 18.26 0.10 1.54
C VAL A 317 18.55 0.91 2.80
N PHE A 318 17.53 1.14 3.63
CA PHE A 318 17.66 1.89 4.88
C PHE A 318 18.64 1.20 5.85
N ILE A 319 18.56 -0.12 6.01
CA ILE A 319 19.43 -0.86 6.93
C ILE A 319 20.90 -0.74 6.51
N ASP A 320 21.21 -0.86 5.22
CA ASP A 320 22.56 -0.68 4.70
C ASP A 320 23.09 0.76 4.97
N ASN A 321 22.24 1.76 4.75
CA ASN A 321 22.57 3.17 5.02
C ASN A 321 22.71 3.46 6.52
N LEU A 322 21.89 2.86 7.37
CA LEU A 322 21.95 3.02 8.83
C LEU A 322 23.28 2.50 9.37
N VAL A 323 23.79 1.37 8.87
CA VAL A 323 25.10 0.83 9.24
C VAL A 323 26.24 1.76 8.81
N GLN A 324 26.12 2.44 7.66
CA GLN A 324 27.09 3.44 7.24
C GLN A 324 27.06 4.65 8.17
N LEU A 325 25.87 5.18 8.44
CA LEU A 325 25.65 6.33 9.31
C LEU A 325 26.13 6.07 10.75
N ALA A 326 25.84 4.89 11.30
CA ALA A 326 26.28 4.45 12.62
C ALA A 326 27.81 4.48 12.77
N HIS A 327 28.55 4.28 11.68
CA HIS A 327 30.01 4.32 11.64
C HIS A 327 30.57 5.67 11.17
N GLY A 328 29.74 6.71 11.10
CA GLY A 328 30.15 8.05 10.64
C GLY A 328 30.52 8.10 9.15
N ARG A 329 30.04 7.15 8.35
CA ARG A 329 30.25 7.09 6.89
C ARG A 329 29.04 7.67 6.15
N PRO A 330 29.23 8.24 4.94
CA PRO A 330 28.11 8.71 4.13
C PRO A 330 27.21 7.55 3.71
N MET A 331 25.90 7.84 3.56
CA MET A 331 24.92 6.93 2.99
C MET A 331 25.13 6.79 1.48
N THR A 332 25.50 5.60 1.00
CA THR A 332 25.81 5.34 -0.42
C THR A 332 24.76 4.48 -1.12
N HIS A 333 23.79 3.93 -0.39
CA HIS A 333 22.73 3.12 -0.97
C HIS A 333 21.54 4.00 -1.35
N SER A 334 20.93 3.71 -2.49
CA SER A 334 19.85 4.51 -3.05
C SER A 334 18.66 3.60 -3.40
N PHE A 335 17.49 3.98 -2.90
CA PHE A 335 16.21 3.38 -3.24
C PHE A 335 15.73 3.97 -4.56
N ASP A 336 15.41 3.12 -5.52
CA ASP A 336 15.00 3.51 -6.88
C ASP A 336 13.47 3.54 -7.04
N GLY A 337 12.71 3.38 -5.95
CA GLY A 337 11.25 3.34 -6.00
C GLY A 337 10.68 1.99 -6.41
N HIS A 338 11.52 0.94 -6.46
CA HIS A 338 11.13 -0.40 -6.90
C HIS A 338 9.88 -0.90 -6.18
N ALA A 339 8.90 -1.31 -6.98
CA ALA A 339 7.63 -1.84 -6.55
C ALA A 339 7.32 -3.14 -7.32
N ASN A 340 6.84 -4.13 -6.57
CA ASN A 340 6.42 -5.42 -7.11
C ASN A 340 4.97 -5.67 -6.66
N CYS A 341 4.02 -5.67 -7.60
CA CYS A 341 2.59 -5.70 -7.32
C CYS A 341 1.92 -6.83 -8.10
N PHE A 342 1.43 -7.85 -7.40
CA PHE A 342 0.54 -8.83 -7.98
C PHE A 342 -0.84 -8.22 -8.17
N VAL A 343 -1.47 -8.54 -9.30
CA VAL A 343 -2.86 -8.19 -9.61
C VAL A 343 -3.62 -9.49 -9.86
N GLU A 344 -4.43 -9.91 -8.90
CA GLU A 344 -5.40 -10.99 -9.07
C GLU A 344 -6.43 -10.62 -10.14
N SER A 345 -6.65 -11.52 -11.10
CA SER A 345 -7.55 -11.28 -12.24
C SER A 345 -8.77 -12.21 -12.26
N GLY A 346 -8.98 -12.97 -11.17
CA GLY A 346 -10.02 -13.98 -11.05
C GLY A 346 -9.65 -15.31 -11.73
N HIS A 347 -10.55 -16.30 -11.61
CA HIS A 347 -10.42 -17.63 -12.22
C HIS A 347 -9.11 -18.37 -11.87
N GLY A 348 -8.57 -18.09 -10.69
CA GLY A 348 -7.30 -18.66 -10.22
C GLY A 348 -6.09 -18.16 -11.01
N LYS A 349 -6.12 -16.94 -11.55
CA LYS A 349 -5.02 -16.30 -12.26
C LYS A 349 -4.68 -14.93 -11.67
N ALA A 350 -3.42 -14.54 -11.86
CA ALA A 350 -2.94 -13.21 -11.54
C ALA A 350 -1.87 -12.78 -12.54
N LEU A 351 -1.59 -11.48 -12.60
CA LEU A 351 -0.45 -10.90 -13.30
C LEU A 351 0.47 -10.20 -12.29
N LEU A 352 1.70 -9.89 -12.70
CA LEU A 352 2.68 -9.21 -11.86
C LEU A 352 3.14 -7.92 -12.54
N LEU A 353 3.15 -6.82 -11.79
CA LEU A 353 3.76 -5.56 -12.17
C LEU A 353 5.10 -5.41 -11.46
N ASP A 354 6.12 -4.97 -12.19
CA ASP A 354 7.47 -4.73 -11.66
C ASP A 354 8.02 -3.46 -12.30
N PHE A 355 8.18 -2.41 -11.49
CA PHE A 355 8.47 -1.04 -11.94
C PHE A 355 9.23 -0.26 -10.86
N ASN A 356 9.73 0.93 -11.19
CA ASN A 356 10.42 1.81 -10.24
C ASN A 356 10.14 3.30 -10.58
N TYR A 357 10.92 4.26 -10.04
CA TYR A 357 10.68 5.68 -10.32
C TYR A 357 10.80 6.06 -11.81
N GLU A 358 11.66 5.38 -12.56
CA GLU A 358 12.01 5.73 -13.94
C GLU A 358 11.38 4.80 -14.97
N THR A 359 11.14 3.54 -14.60
CA THR A 359 10.67 2.49 -15.50
C THR A 359 9.24 2.12 -15.17
N GLU A 360 8.38 2.16 -16.19
CA GLU A 360 6.99 1.69 -16.09
C GLU A 360 6.89 0.16 -16.03
N PRO A 361 5.72 -0.42 -15.65
CA PRO A 361 5.51 -1.86 -15.74
C PRO A 361 5.72 -2.37 -17.18
N LEU A 362 6.55 -3.40 -17.34
CA LEU A 362 6.85 -4.02 -18.63
C LEU A 362 6.43 -5.50 -18.67
N THR A 363 6.22 -6.02 -19.88
CA THR A 363 6.01 -7.47 -20.07
C THR A 363 7.32 -8.24 -19.90
N GLY A 364 7.23 -9.54 -19.60
CA GLY A 364 8.41 -10.38 -19.41
C GLY A 364 8.26 -11.45 -18.33
N THR A 365 9.38 -11.76 -17.68
CA THR A 365 9.50 -12.82 -16.67
C THR A 365 10.29 -12.37 -15.44
N PHE A 366 9.93 -12.89 -14.27
CA PHE A 366 10.55 -12.55 -12.98
C PHE A 366 10.68 -13.81 -12.08
N PRO A 367 11.69 -13.88 -11.18
CA PRO A 367 12.83 -12.97 -11.01
C PRO A 367 13.99 -13.27 -11.97
N VAL A 368 13.95 -14.41 -12.67
CA VAL A 368 15.01 -14.87 -13.57
C VAL A 368 14.59 -14.69 -15.03
N PRO A 369 15.42 -14.09 -15.90
CA PRO A 369 15.11 -13.90 -17.32
C PRO A 369 14.79 -15.21 -18.04
N GLY A 370 13.66 -15.27 -18.75
CA GLY A 370 13.25 -16.39 -19.62
C GLY A 370 12.81 -17.66 -18.90
N VAL A 371 13.27 -17.88 -17.66
CA VAL A 371 13.06 -19.10 -16.86
C VAL A 371 12.22 -18.82 -15.60
N GLY A 372 12.10 -17.55 -15.19
CA GLY A 372 11.38 -17.14 -14.00
C GLY A 372 9.91 -17.60 -14.05
N PRO A 373 9.39 -18.17 -12.94
CA PRO A 373 8.04 -18.72 -12.92
C PRO A 373 6.96 -17.63 -13.03
N LEU A 374 7.29 -16.38 -12.68
CA LEU A 374 6.33 -15.28 -12.65
C LEU A 374 6.28 -14.56 -13.99
N ARG A 375 5.06 -14.26 -14.44
CA ARG A 375 4.80 -13.57 -15.71
C ARG A 375 4.44 -12.12 -15.46
N LEU A 376 5.18 -11.20 -16.08
CA LEU A 376 4.92 -9.77 -15.95
C LEU A 376 3.84 -9.33 -16.95
N LEU A 377 2.87 -8.53 -16.51
CA LEU A 377 1.73 -8.04 -17.31
C LEU A 377 1.00 -9.13 -18.11
N LYS A 378 0.97 -10.37 -17.60
CA LYS A 378 0.28 -11.49 -18.23
C LYS A 378 -0.33 -12.41 -17.19
N GLU A 379 -1.61 -12.77 -17.40
CA GLU A 379 -2.33 -13.69 -16.53
C GLU A 379 -1.63 -15.07 -16.46
N SER A 380 -1.46 -15.58 -15.23
CA SER A 380 -0.87 -16.88 -14.98
C SER A 380 -1.40 -17.47 -13.67
N ARG A 381 -1.66 -18.78 -13.68
CA ARG A 381 -1.99 -19.55 -12.45
C ARG A 381 -0.81 -19.59 -11.47
N VAL A 382 0.42 -19.52 -11.98
CA VAL A 382 1.62 -19.52 -11.15
C VAL A 382 1.74 -18.22 -10.37
N ASN A 383 1.39 -17.08 -10.99
CA ASN A 383 1.35 -15.80 -10.28
C ASN A 383 0.30 -15.81 -9.16
N HIS A 384 -0.90 -16.34 -9.44
CA HIS A 384 -1.97 -16.50 -8.44
C HIS A 384 -1.50 -17.34 -7.25
N LEU A 385 -0.96 -18.53 -7.52
CA LEU A 385 -0.43 -19.39 -6.46
C LEU A 385 0.69 -18.70 -5.67
N SER A 386 1.51 -17.89 -6.34
CA SER A 386 2.59 -17.13 -5.69
C SER A 386 2.06 -16.01 -4.79
N LYS A 387 1.03 -15.27 -5.22
CA LYS A 387 0.35 -14.24 -4.41
C LYS A 387 -0.28 -14.87 -3.16
N LEU A 388 -0.96 -16.01 -3.31
CA LEU A 388 -1.53 -16.75 -2.17
C LEU A 388 -0.44 -17.31 -1.23
N ALA A 389 0.64 -17.85 -1.79
CA ALA A 389 1.77 -18.36 -1.01
C ALA A 389 2.54 -17.24 -0.29
N PHE A 390 2.51 -16.00 -0.80
CA PHE A 390 3.22 -14.87 -0.23
C PHE A 390 2.81 -14.58 1.20
N ARG A 391 1.57 -14.87 1.61
CA ARG A 391 1.16 -14.77 3.02
C ARG A 391 2.04 -15.62 3.93
N HIS A 392 2.42 -16.84 3.52
CA HIS A 392 3.32 -17.68 4.31
C HIS A 392 4.73 -17.08 4.36
N ILE A 393 5.23 -16.56 3.23
CA ILE A 393 6.53 -15.89 3.15
C ILE A 393 6.55 -14.63 4.04
N TYR A 394 5.47 -13.87 4.04
CA TYR A 394 5.29 -12.67 4.85
C TYR A 394 5.49 -12.96 6.34
N TRP A 395 4.75 -13.92 6.88
CA TRP A 395 4.82 -14.27 8.30
C TRP A 395 6.14 -14.93 8.70
N ASN A 396 6.71 -15.80 7.86
CA ASN A 396 7.82 -16.67 8.26
C ASN A 396 9.20 -16.19 7.78
N ALA A 397 9.26 -15.22 6.87
CA ALA A 397 10.50 -14.70 6.34
C ALA A 397 10.56 -13.17 6.35
N LEU A 398 9.56 -12.49 5.79
CA LEU A 398 9.59 -11.02 5.68
C LEU A 398 9.57 -10.34 7.05
N LEU A 399 8.54 -10.58 7.88
CA LEU A 399 8.44 -9.94 9.20
C LEU A 399 9.63 -10.25 10.12
N PRO A 400 10.11 -11.51 10.24
CA PRO A 400 11.32 -11.82 11.00
C PRO A 400 12.63 -11.21 10.42
N GLY A 401 12.53 -10.44 9.33
CA GLY A 401 13.66 -9.77 8.68
C GLY A 401 14.66 -10.76 8.07
N ARG A 402 14.21 -11.93 7.60
CA ARG A 402 15.06 -12.90 6.91
C ARG A 402 15.24 -12.49 5.45
N PRO A 403 16.39 -12.77 4.82
CA PRO A 403 16.61 -12.39 3.43
C PRO A 403 15.67 -13.17 2.51
N LEU A 404 14.95 -12.46 1.64
CA LEU A 404 14.09 -13.06 0.61
C LEU A 404 14.84 -13.39 -0.70
N GLY A 405 16.12 -13.02 -0.80
CA GLY A 405 16.94 -13.25 -1.99
C GLY A 405 16.59 -12.34 -3.18
N LEU A 406 15.74 -11.33 -2.98
CA LEU A 406 15.43 -10.30 -3.95
C LEU A 406 16.31 -9.08 -3.70
N LYS A 407 16.84 -8.49 -4.78
CA LYS A 407 17.55 -7.22 -4.68
C LYS A 407 16.56 -6.08 -4.50
N PRO A 408 16.88 -5.05 -3.70
CA PRO A 408 16.01 -3.90 -3.52
C PRO A 408 15.89 -3.06 -4.79
N GLN A 409 16.92 -3.00 -5.64
CA GLN A 409 16.85 -2.31 -6.93
C GLN A 409 16.11 -3.14 -7.98
N MET A 410 15.31 -2.46 -8.79
CA MET A 410 14.63 -3.08 -9.92
C MET A 410 15.64 -3.52 -10.99
N SER A 411 15.47 -4.74 -11.51
CA SER A 411 16.30 -5.28 -12.60
C SER A 411 15.56 -5.21 -13.94
N MET A 412 16.24 -4.79 -15.00
CA MET A 412 15.73 -4.89 -16.38
C MET A 412 15.88 -6.29 -16.98
N ALA A 413 16.58 -7.20 -16.30
CA ALA A 413 16.80 -8.54 -16.79
C ALA A 413 15.46 -9.29 -16.91
N GLY A 414 15.16 -9.80 -18.11
CA GLY A 414 13.94 -10.59 -18.36
C GLY A 414 12.70 -9.76 -18.72
N LYS A 415 12.83 -8.43 -18.79
CA LYS A 415 11.78 -7.51 -19.26
C LYS A 415 11.92 -7.19 -20.74
N HIS A 416 10.79 -6.90 -21.37
CA HIS A 416 10.71 -6.50 -22.77
C HIS A 416 10.21 -5.06 -22.84
N PRO A 417 11.09 -4.07 -23.08
CA PRO A 417 10.67 -2.70 -23.35
C PRO A 417 9.73 -2.66 -24.56
N GLU A 418 8.66 -1.87 -24.50
CA GLU A 418 7.89 -1.59 -25.72
C GLU A 418 8.79 -0.80 -26.70
N GLY A 419 8.76 -1.19 -27.98
CA GLY A 419 9.38 -0.38 -29.03
C GLY A 419 8.68 0.99 -29.15
N PRO A 420 9.29 1.97 -29.84
CA PRO A 420 8.58 3.23 -30.11
C PRO A 420 7.23 2.94 -30.78
N PRO A 421 6.16 3.70 -30.46
CA PRO A 421 4.84 3.48 -31.05
C PRO A 421 4.98 3.44 -32.57
N ALA A 422 4.39 2.42 -33.20
CA ALA A 422 4.37 2.31 -34.65
C ALA A 422 3.81 3.62 -35.22
N ALA A 423 4.60 4.30 -36.04
CA ALA A 423 4.14 5.49 -36.73
C ALA A 423 2.84 5.14 -37.46
N VAL A 424 1.75 5.81 -37.11
CA VAL A 424 0.48 5.67 -37.80
C VAL A 424 0.75 5.99 -39.27
N SER A 425 0.66 4.95 -40.10
CA SER A 425 0.78 5.03 -41.55
C SER A 425 -0.24 6.04 -42.07
N ALA A 426 0.21 7.26 -42.35
CA ALA A 426 -0.56 8.23 -43.11
C ALA A 426 -0.61 7.77 -44.57
N SER A 427 -1.50 6.81 -44.85
CA SER A 427 -1.87 6.45 -46.21
C SER A 427 -3.39 6.33 -46.25
N MET A 428 -4.05 7.41 -46.63
CA MET A 428 -5.33 7.44 -47.37
C MET A 428 -5.81 8.89 -47.49
N ARG A 429 -5.18 9.64 -48.40
CA ARG A 429 -5.80 10.74 -49.15
C ARG A 429 -5.15 10.79 -50.51
N GLU A 430 -5.78 10.11 -51.47
CA GLU A 430 -5.74 10.40 -52.90
C GLU A 430 -6.78 9.49 -53.56
N GLU A 431 -8.03 9.96 -53.61
CA GLU A 431 -8.85 10.16 -54.82
C GLU A 431 -10.20 10.78 -54.46
#